data_AF-A0A848BIG9-F1
#
_entry.id   AF-A0A848BIG9-F1
#
_cell.length_a   1.000
_cell.length_b   1.000
_cell.length_c   1.000
_cell.angle_alpha   90.00
_cell.angle_beta   90.00
_cell.angle_gamma   90.00
#
_symmetry.space_group_name_H-M   'P 1'
#
loop_
_entity.id
_entity.type
_entity.pdbx_description
1 polymer ?
#
loop_
_entity_poly.entity_id
_entity_poly.type
_entity_poly.pdbx_seq_one_letter_code
_entity_poly.pdbx_strand_id
1 'polypeptide(L)' 'MVRDKAEPYFGLIVEMKKKKKTQADLAKLINVDRSTFNQKLNRTNGKDFYYSEAQLIAKELNIRVSDFS' A
#
# COMPACT_ATOMS: atom_id res chain seq x y z
N MET A 1 4.23 26.22 4.38
CA MET A 1 4.86 25.15 3.58
C MET A 1 3.78 24.16 3.20
N VAL A 2 3.37 24.12 1.94
CA VAL A 2 2.57 23.00 1.43
C VAL A 2 3.54 21.82 1.40
N ARG A 3 3.39 20.83 2.29
CA ARG A 3 4.10 19.57 2.12
C ARG A 3 3.57 18.99 0.81
N ASP A 4 4.42 18.90 -0.21
CA ASP A 4 4.09 18.15 -1.43
C ASP A 4 3.51 16.82 -0.99
N LYS A 5 2.21 16.60 -1.29
CA LYS A 5 1.59 15.32 -0.98
C LYS A 5 2.29 14.30 -1.85
N ALA A 6 2.97 13.34 -1.24
CA ALA A 6 3.52 12.22 -1.96
C ALA A 6 2.39 11.50 -2.72
N GLU A 7 2.64 11.17 -3.99
CA GLU A 7 1.63 10.55 -4.84
C GLU A 7 1.21 9.18 -4.27
N PRO A 8 -0.09 8.86 -4.27
CA PRO A 8 -0.57 7.53 -3.88
C PRO A 8 0.16 6.41 -4.65
N TYR A 9 0.18 5.21 -4.07
CA TYR A 9 0.69 4.02 -4.75
C TYR A 9 -0.33 3.51 -5.78
N PHE A 10 -0.39 4.16 -6.95
CA PHE A 10 -1.35 3.86 -8.01
C PHE A 10 -1.14 2.45 -8.59
N GLY A 11 0.11 2.04 -8.81
CA GLY A 11 0.46 0.69 -9.21
C GLY A 11 -0.10 -0.36 -8.24
N LEU A 12 0.06 -0.15 -6.93
CA LEU A 12 -0.50 -1.06 -5.92
C LEU A 12 -2.03 -1.11 -5.98
N ILE A 13 -2.70 0.03 -6.15
CA ILE A 13 -4.17 0.10 -6.29
C ILE A 13 -4.65 -0.72 -7.49
N VAL A 14 -3.94 -0.65 -8.62
CA VAL A 14 -4.26 -1.40 -9.83
C VAL A 14 -4.08 -2.89 -9.61
N GLU A 15 -2.96 -3.31 -9.02
CA GLU A 15 -2.68 -4.73 -8.77
C GLU A 15 -3.65 -5.35 -7.76
N MET A 16 -4.04 -4.61 -6.72
CA MET A 16 -5.11 -5.02 -5.80
C MET A 16 -6.41 -5.35 -6.55
N LYS A 17 -6.83 -4.47 -7.48
CA LYS A 17 -8.05 -4.68 -8.28
C LYS A 17 -7.92 -5.92 -9.18
N LYS A 18 -6.79 -6.08 -9.87
CA LYS A 18 -6.52 -7.25 -10.74
C LYS A 18 -6.56 -8.57 -9.96
N LYS A 19 -6.02 -8.58 -8.74
CA LYS A 19 -5.92 -9.77 -7.88
C LYS A 19 -7.14 -9.96 -6.96
N LYS A 20 -8.17 -9.10 -7.07
CA LYS A 20 -9.36 -9.11 -6.22
C LYS A 20 -9.03 -9.07 -4.72
N LYS A 21 -7.98 -8.35 -4.33
CA LYS A 21 -7.58 -8.15 -2.92
C LYS A 21 -8.13 -6.83 -2.41
N THR A 22 -8.75 -6.86 -1.24
CA THR A 22 -9.27 -5.65 -0.60
C THR A 22 -8.20 -4.98 0.26
N GLN A 23 -8.40 -3.71 0.60
CA GLN A 23 -7.55 -3.02 1.58
C GLN A 23 -7.57 -3.73 2.94
N ALA A 24 -8.69 -4.35 3.31
CA ALA A 24 -8.80 -5.08 4.57
C ALA A 24 -7.96 -6.36 4.57
N ASP A 25 -7.86 -7.06 3.44
CA ASP A 25 -7.05 -8.28 3.32
C ASP A 25 -5.56 -7.96 3.50
N LEU A 26 -5.08 -6.94 2.79
CA LEU A 26 -3.67 -6.54 2.87
C LEU A 26 -3.32 -5.82 4.17
N ALA A 27 -4.29 -5.14 4.80
CA ALA A 27 -4.11 -4.57 6.14
C ALA A 27 -3.86 -5.67 7.19
N LYS A 28 -4.66 -6.75 7.14
CA LYS A 28 -4.46 -7.92 8.02
C LYS A 28 -3.09 -8.57 7.81
N LEU A 29 -2.64 -8.69 6.55
CA LEU A 29 -1.33 -9.27 6.21
C LEU A 29 -0.17 -8.57 6.92
N ILE A 30 -0.23 -7.24 7.05
CA ILE A 30 0.82 -6.43 7.67
C ILE A 30 0.48 -6.01 9.10
N ASN A 31 -0.55 -6.61 9.71
CA ASN A 31 -1.00 -6.35 11.06
C ASN A 31 -1.33 -4.87 11.37
N VAL A 32 -2.05 -4.21 10.45
CA VAL A 32 -2.59 -2.85 10.65
C VAL A 32 -4.10 -2.83 10.42
N ASP A 33 -4.76 -1.77 10.88
CA ASP A 33 -6.16 -1.55 10.56
C ASP A 33 -6.33 -1.02 9.12
N ARG A 34 -7.53 -1.18 8.56
CA ARG A 34 -7.86 -0.76 7.19
C ARG A 34 -7.60 0.74 6.97
N SER A 35 -7.86 1.59 7.97
CA SER A 35 -7.67 3.04 7.84
C SER A 35 -6.19 3.41 7.81
N THR A 36 -5.36 2.75 8.62
CA THR A 36 -3.90 2.89 8.56
C THR A 36 -3.34 2.41 7.22
N PHE A 37 -3.83 1.28 6.69
CA PHE A 37 -3.46 0.83 5.35
C PHE A 37 -3.85 1.86 4.28
N ASN A 38 -5.06 2.41 4.36
CA ASN A 38 -5.52 3.45 3.44
C ASN A 38 -4.65 4.71 3.50
N GLN A 39 -4.23 5.12 4.69
CA GLN A 39 -3.34 6.27 4.88
C GLN A 39 -1.97 6.03 4.24
N LYS A 40 -1.39 4.83 4.43
CA LYS A 40 -0.13 4.41 3.79
C LYS A 40 -0.25 4.36 2.27
N LEU A 41 -1.34 3.77 1.77
CA LEU A 41 -1.64 3.66 0.33
C LEU A 41 -1.73 5.02 -0.35
N ASN A 42 -2.39 5.98 0.29
CA ASN A 42 -2.54 7.35 -0.20
C ASN A 42 -1.41 8.29 0.23
N ARG A 43 -0.40 7.77 0.95
CA ARG A 43 0.75 8.52 1.51
C ARG A 43 0.36 9.79 2.25
N THR A 44 -0.76 9.71 2.97
CA THR A 44 -1.32 10.84 3.74
C THR A 44 -0.71 10.91 5.13
N ASN A 45 -0.63 12.13 5.69
CA ASN A 45 -0.07 12.37 7.02
C ASN A 45 1.35 11.83 7.23
N GLY A 46 2.13 11.69 6.16
CA GLY A 46 3.49 11.14 6.20
C GLY A 46 3.55 9.64 6.52
N LYS A 47 2.42 8.92 6.45
CA LYS A 47 2.42 7.46 6.58
C LYS A 47 2.85 6.83 5.27
N ASP A 48 3.77 5.89 5.38
CA ASP A 48 4.26 5.08 4.27
C ASP A 48 4.40 3.62 4.70
N PHE A 49 4.54 2.71 3.74
CA PHE A 49 4.84 1.31 4.02
C PHE A 49 6.30 1.18 4.46
N TYR A 50 6.54 0.44 5.55
CA TYR A 50 7.88 -0.03 5.85
C TYR A 50 8.30 -1.02 4.76
N TYR A 51 9.61 -1.13 4.52
CA TYR A 51 10.13 -2.04 3.50
C TYR A 51 9.66 -3.49 3.70
N SER A 52 9.63 -3.96 4.95
CA SER A 52 9.12 -5.29 5.31
C SER A 52 7.63 -5.47 4.99
N GLU A 53 6.79 -4.46 5.25
CA GLU A 53 5.38 -4.47 4.89
C GLU A 53 5.20 -4.53 3.36
N ALA A 54 5.96 -3.71 2.63
CA ALA A 54 5.93 -3.67 1.18
C ALA A 54 6.35 -5.01 0.57
N GLN A 55 7.38 -5.66 1.12
CA GLN A 55 7.80 -7.00 0.69
C GLN A 55 6.72 -8.06 0.91
N LEU A 56 6.01 -8.03 2.05
CA LEU A 56 4.92 -8.96 2.32
C LEU A 56 3.77 -8.76 1.32
N ILE A 57 3.36 -7.52 1.07
CA ILE A 57 2.33 -7.18 0.09
C ILE A 57 2.75 -7.62 -1.32
N ALA A 58 3.98 -7.34 -1.72
CA ALA A 58 4.53 -7.73 -3.02
C ALA A 58 4.52 -9.26 -3.21
N LYS A 59 4.90 -10.00 -2.16
CA LYS A 59 4.85 -11.48 -2.14
C LYS A 59 3.41 -12.00 -2.27
N GLU A 60 2.46 -11.43 -1.53
CA GLU A 60 1.05 -11.82 -1.57
C GLU A 60 0.40 -11.56 -2.95
N LEU A 61 0.77 -10.45 -3.59
CA LEU A 61 0.23 -10.08 -4.91
C LEU A 61 1.02 -10.69 -6.09
N ASN A 62 2.16 -11.32 -5.80
CA ASN A 62 3.14 -11.81 -6.80
C ASN A 62 3.57 -10.71 -7.78
N ILE A 63 4.03 -9.58 -7.23
CA ILE A 63 4.56 -8.40 -7.94
C ILE A 63 5.87 -7.95 -7.30
N ARG A 64 6.55 -6.95 -7.86
CA ARG A 64 7.71 -6.29 -7.25
C ARG A 64 7.27 -5.05 -6.47
N VAL A 65 8.04 -4.65 -5.45
CA VAL A 65 7.80 -3.39 -4.72
C VAL A 65 7.90 -2.18 -5.66
N SER A 66 8.73 -2.25 -6.70
CA SER A 66 8.81 -1.23 -7.75
C SER A 66 7.50 -1.02 -8.52
N ASP A 67 6.61 -2.00 -8.50
CA ASP A 67 5.33 -1.95 -9.20
C ASP A 67 4.25 -1.21 -8.38
N PHE A 68 4.61 -0.66 -7.21
CA PHE A 68 3.66 0.08 -6.37
C PHE A 68 3.39 1.50 -6.89
N SER A 69 4.37 2.11 -7.55
CA SER A 69 4.29 3.44 -8.14
C SER A 69 3.36 3.46 -9.35
#